data_AF-A0A7X6FRT9-F1
#
_entry.id   AF-A0A7X6FRT9-F1
#
_cell.length_a   1.000
_cell.length_b   1.000
_cell.length_c   1.000
_cell.angle_alpha   90.00
_cell.angle_beta   90.00
_cell.angle_gamma   90.00
#
_symmetry.space_group_name_H-M   'P 1'
#
loop_
_entity.id
_entity.type
_entity.pdbx_description
1 polymer ?
#
loop_
_entity_poly.entity_id
_entity_poly.type
_entity_poly.pdbx_seq_one_letter_code
_entity_poly.pdbx_strand_id
1 'polypeptide(L)'
;MFRRDLEAKFGVVVIALASIAVVFLLLPVVFVVLHSFSPTRYFQWPPSGFTLEWHKNFYNSSTFMDAAKNSFTMALIVMPLSLLIGIPRATRWSALSSEAKN
;
A
#
# COMPACT_ATOMS: atom_id res chain seq x y z
N MET A 1 -31.22 28.73 -4.16
CA MET A 1 -30.00 29.03 -4.94
C MET A 1 -28.73 28.96 -4.07
N PHE A 2 -28.69 29.59 -2.89
CA PHE A 2 -27.55 29.67 -1.94
C PHE A 2 -27.06 28.37 -1.25
N ARG A 3 -27.71 27.22 -1.46
CA ARG A 3 -27.28 25.94 -0.86
C ARG A 3 -26.33 25.14 -1.76
N ARG A 4 -26.39 25.35 -3.07
CA ARG A 4 -25.61 24.57 -4.04
C ARG A 4 -24.13 24.97 -4.09
N ASP A 5 -23.85 26.24 -3.85
CA ASP A 5 -22.49 26.80 -3.81
C ASP A 5 -21.75 26.46 -2.52
N LEU A 6 -22.45 26.34 -1.39
CA LEU A 6 -21.88 25.85 -0.13
C LEU A 6 -21.47 24.38 -0.21
N GLU A 7 -22.33 23.53 -0.78
CA GLU A 7 -22.05 22.10 -1.01
C GLU A 7 -20.86 21.90 -1.95
N ALA A 8 -20.79 22.69 -3.04
CA ALA A 8 -19.68 22.63 -3.99
C ALA A 8 -18.35 23.07 -3.35
N LYS A 9 -18.35 24.17 -2.58
CA LYS A 9 -17.16 24.65 -1.86
C LYS A 9 -16.69 23.64 -0.82
N PHE A 10 -17.61 23.03 -0.07
CA PHE A 10 -17.29 22.01 0.92
C PHE A 10 -16.65 20.78 0.25
N GLY A 11 -17.21 20.30 -0.87
CA GLY A 11 -16.65 19.20 -1.64
C GLY A 11 -15.22 19.49 -2.13
N VAL A 12 -14.96 20.69 -2.66
CA VAL A 12 -13.62 21.11 -3.10
C VAL A 12 -12.63 21.13 -1.94
N VAL A 13 -13.03 21.64 -0.76
CA VAL A 13 -12.18 21.66 0.43
C VAL A 13 -11.82 20.25 0.89
N VAL A 14 -12.79 19.33 0.94
CA VAL A 14 -12.56 17.93 1.32
C VAL A 14 -11.61 17.24 0.34
N ILE A 15 -11.80 17.43 -0.97
CA ILE A 15 -10.93 16.84 -2.00
C ILE A 15 -9.50 17.40 -1.90
N ALA A 16 -9.37 18.70 -1.64
CA ALA A 16 -8.06 19.34 -1.48
C ALA A 16 -7.31 18.77 -0.26
N LEU A 17 -7.98 18.68 0.89
CA LEU A 17 -7.40 18.10 2.11
C LEU A 17 -7.03 16.62 1.93
N ALA A 18 -7.91 15.83 1.30
CA ALA A 18 -7.63 14.43 1.00
C ALA A 18 -6.41 14.29 0.07
N SER A 19 -6.31 15.14 -0.94
CA SER A 19 -5.18 15.15 -1.88
C SER A 19 -3.87 15.51 -1.18
N ILE A 20 -3.87 16.51 -0.29
CA ILE A 20 -2.70 16.88 0.52
C ILE A 20 -2.28 15.71 1.42
N ALA A 21 -3.24 15.04 2.07
CA ALA A 21 -2.96 13.88 2.91
C ALA A 21 -2.32 12.73 2.09
N VAL A 22 -2.86 12.44 0.91
CA VAL A 22 -2.29 11.42 0.00
C VAL A 22 -0.88 11.79 -0.43
N VAL A 23 -0.63 13.04 -0.84
CA VAL A 23 0.71 13.50 -1.22
C VAL A 23 1.68 13.39 -0.05
N PHE A 24 1.27 13.78 1.16
CA PHE A 24 2.08 13.65 2.36
C PHE A 24 2.43 12.19 2.70
N LEU A 25 1.49 11.26 2.53
CA LEU A 25 1.72 9.82 2.71
C LEU A 25 2.63 9.22 1.63
N LEU A 26 2.57 9.74 0.39
CA LEU A 26 3.42 9.29 -0.72
C LEU A 26 4.83 9.87 -0.66
N LEU A 27 5.00 11.05 -0.06
CA LEU A 27 6.29 11.72 0.08
C LEU A 27 7.40 10.79 0.62
N PRO A 28 7.25 10.07 1.75
CA PRO A 28 8.29 9.16 2.22
C PRO A 28 8.55 7.99 1.25
N VAL A 29 7.55 7.53 0.51
CA VAL A 29 7.72 6.46 -0.50
C VAL A 29 8.62 6.97 -1.64
N VAL A 30 8.40 8.20 -2.11
CA VAL A 30 9.25 8.83 -3.13
C VAL A 30 10.69 8.97 -2.63
N PHE A 31 10.89 9.39 -1.38
CA PHE A 31 12.22 9.45 -0.77
C PHE A 31 12.91 8.08 -0.71
N VAL A 32 12.18 7.04 -0.31
CA VAL A 32 12.71 5.66 -0.28
C VAL A 32 13.08 5.18 -1.68
N VAL A 33 12.24 5.46 -2.68
CA VAL A 33 12.51 5.08 -4.08
C VAL A 33 13.77 5.80 -4.60
N LEU A 34 13.86 7.12 -4.42
CA LEU A 34 15.05 7.89 -4.82
C LEU A 34 16.31 7.41 -4.09
N HIS A 35 16.20 7.10 -2.81
CA HIS A 35 17.30 6.54 -2.02
C HIS A 35 17.69 5.12 -2.47
N SER A 36 16.73 4.29 -2.91
CA SER A 36 16.97 2.93 -3.40
C SER A 36 17.84 2.85 -4.66
N PHE A 37 18.04 3.97 -5.36
CA PHE A 37 18.96 4.08 -6.50
C PHE A 37 20.33 4.70 -6.14
N SER A 38 20.54 5.05 -4.87
CA SER A 38 21.81 5.60 -4.39
C SER A 38 22.85 4.49 -4.12
N PRO A 39 24.13 4.66 -4.49
CA PRO A 39 25.18 3.63 -4.45
C PRO A 39 25.46 3.05 -3.06
N THR A 40 25.36 3.85 -2.01
CA THR A 40 26.02 3.54 -0.74
C THR A 40 25.02 3.08 0.33
N ARG A 41 25.35 1.95 0.99
CA ARG A 41 24.71 1.47 2.23
C ARG A 41 24.87 2.44 3.42
N TYR A 42 25.67 3.49 3.26
CA TYR A 42 25.97 4.51 4.26
C TYR A 42 26.03 5.90 3.61
N PHE A 43 25.55 6.91 4.34
CA PHE A 43 25.56 8.31 3.90
C PHE A 43 27.01 8.79 3.74
N GLN A 44 27.52 8.88 2.51
CA GLN A 44 28.85 9.41 2.20
C GLN A 44 28.74 10.48 1.12
N TRP A 45 29.25 11.66 1.43
CA TRP A 45 29.31 12.84 0.57
C TRP A 45 30.76 12.98 0.08
N PRO A 46 31.10 12.98 -1.23
CA PRO A 46 30.27 13.19 -2.43
C PRO A 46 29.72 11.87 -3.03
N PRO A 47 28.44 11.84 -3.47
CA PRO A 47 27.81 10.64 -4.03
C PRO A 47 28.41 10.30 -5.41
N SER A 48 29.27 9.29 -5.46
CA SER A 48 29.81 8.77 -6.73
C SER A 48 28.80 7.79 -7.36
N GLY A 49 27.89 8.32 -8.17
CA GLY A 49 27.13 7.56 -9.17
C GLY A 49 25.69 7.18 -8.80
N PHE A 50 24.97 6.62 -9.78
CA PHE A 50 23.65 6.00 -9.66
C PHE A 50 23.87 4.50 -9.84
N THR A 51 23.47 3.63 -8.90
CA THR A 51 23.75 2.18 -9.02
C THR A 51 22.48 1.35 -9.03
N LEU A 52 22.42 0.41 -9.98
CA LEU A 52 21.44 -0.67 -10.05
C LEU A 52 22.00 -1.97 -9.45
N GLU A 53 23.14 -1.91 -8.77
CA GLU A 53 23.83 -3.11 -8.29
C GLU A 53 23.01 -3.85 -7.24
N TRP A 54 22.29 -3.14 -6.38
CA TRP A 54 21.35 -3.70 -5.41
C TRP A 54 20.20 -4.46 -6.06
N HIS A 55 19.66 -3.92 -7.16
CA HIS A 55 18.62 -4.60 -7.93
C HIS A 55 19.17 -5.89 -8.55
N LYS A 56 20.37 -5.84 -9.16
CA LYS A 56 21.03 -7.04 -9.69
C LYS A 56 21.32 -8.08 -8.60
N ASN A 57 21.83 -7.65 -7.45
CA ASN A 57 22.14 -8.55 -6.33
C ASN A 57 20.88 -9.18 -5.72
N PHE A 58 19.75 -8.45 -5.68
CA PHE A 58 18.47 -9.00 -5.27
C PHE A 58 18.01 -10.14 -6.18
N TYR A 59 18.10 -9.98 -7.51
CA TYR A 59 17.75 -11.03 -8.47
C TYR A 59 18.73 -12.20 -8.49
N ASN A 60 20.01 -11.96 -8.20
CA ASN A 60 21.06 -12.98 -8.26
C ASN A 60 21.23 -13.78 -6.96
N SER A 61 20.63 -13.32 -5.86
CA SER A 61 20.65 -14.03 -4.58
C SER A 61 19.50 -15.04 -4.50
N SER A 62 19.85 -16.32 -4.42
CA SER A 62 18.89 -17.42 -4.27
C SER A 62 17.98 -17.23 -3.04
N THR A 63 18.53 -16.75 -1.92
CA THR A 63 17.77 -16.52 -0.68
C THR A 63 16.63 -15.51 -0.87
N PHE A 64 16.87 -14.40 -1.56
CA PHE A 64 15.82 -13.39 -1.80
C PHE A 64 14.77 -13.90 -2.79
N MET A 65 15.19 -14.61 -3.83
CA MET A 65 14.28 -15.20 -4.81
C MET A 65 13.41 -16.32 -4.20
N ASP A 66 13.99 -17.16 -3.35
CA ASP A 66 13.28 -18.24 -2.67
C ASP A 66 12.31 -17.67 -1.61
N ALA A 67 12.70 -16.61 -0.90
CA ALA A 67 11.79 -15.88 -0.01
C ALA A 67 10.60 -15.29 -0.78
N ALA A 68 10.84 -14.66 -1.94
CA ALA A 68 9.77 -14.11 -2.78
C ALA A 68 8.80 -15.20 -3.27
N LYS A 69 9.32 -16.35 -3.74
CA LYS A 69 8.50 -17.50 -4.14
C LYS A 69 7.69 -18.06 -2.98
N ASN A 70 8.30 -18.17 -1.80
CA ASN A 70 7.61 -18.69 -0.62
C ASN A 70 6.48 -17.75 -0.18
N SER A 71 6.72 -16.44 -0.13
CA SER A 71 5.70 -15.44 0.17
C SER A 71 4.57 -15.46 -0.86
N PHE A 72 4.89 -15.61 -2.15
CA PHE A 72 3.89 -15.70 -3.21
C PHE A 72 3.03 -16.97 -3.08
N THR A 73 3.66 -18.10 -2.80
CA THR A 73 2.97 -19.38 -2.59
C THR A 73 2.05 -19.30 -1.38
N MET A 74 2.54 -18.75 -0.27
CA MET A 74 1.74 -18.54 0.94
C MET A 74 0.58 -17.59 0.67
N ALA A 75 0.78 -16.49 -0.06
CA ALA A 75 -0.30 -15.57 -0.42
C ALA A 75 -1.39 -16.26 -1.25
N LEU A 76 -1.01 -17.10 -2.22
CA LEU A 76 -1.95 -17.85 -3.05
C LEU A 76 -2.76 -18.90 -2.28
N ILE A 77 -2.24 -19.42 -1.17
CA ILE A 77 -2.96 -20.39 -0.34
C ILE A 77 -3.81 -19.68 0.72
N VAL A 78 -3.23 -18.70 1.41
CA VAL A 78 -3.87 -18.00 2.52
C VAL A 78 -5.01 -17.11 2.04
N MET A 79 -4.85 -16.41 0.91
CA MET A 79 -5.89 -15.53 0.37
C MET A 79 -7.22 -16.26 0.11
N PRO A 80 -7.29 -17.36 -0.66
CA PRO A 80 -8.55 -18.07 -0.88
C PRO A 80 -9.08 -18.70 0.40
N LEU A 81 -8.23 -19.25 1.29
CA LEU A 81 -8.68 -19.78 2.57
C LEU A 81 -9.34 -18.69 3.44
N SER A 82 -8.73 -17.50 3.48
CA SER A 82 -9.26 -16.36 4.19
C SER A 82 -10.61 -15.91 3.62
N LEU A 83 -10.75 -15.86 2.28
CA LEU A 83 -12.02 -15.54 1.62
C LEU A 83 -13.09 -16.60 1.89
N LEU A 84 -12.74 -17.89 1.82
CA LEU A 84 -13.65 -19.00 2.06
C LEU A 84 -14.20 -19.02 3.49
N ILE A 85 -13.41 -18.58 4.48
CA ILE A 85 -13.84 -18.49 5.88
C ILE A 85 -14.54 -17.16 6.16
N GLY A 86 -14.02 -16.06 5.61
CA GLY A 86 -14.48 -14.71 5.89
C GLY A 86 -15.84 -14.39 5.27
N ILE A 87 -16.08 -14.81 4.02
CA ILE A 87 -17.33 -14.49 3.30
C ILE A 87 -18.55 -15.11 4.00
N PRO A 88 -18.58 -16.42 4.33
CA PRO A 88 -19.73 -17.02 5.03
C PRO A 88 -19.95 -16.44 6.43
N ARG A 89 -18.88 -16.09 7.15
CA ARG A 89 -19.00 -15.49 8.47
C ARG A 89 -19.63 -14.10 8.43
N ALA A 90 -19.23 -13.28 7.46
CA ALA A 90 -19.76 -11.93 7.27
C ALA A 90 -21.24 -11.93 6.83
N THR A 91 -21.61 -12.82 5.91
CA THR A 91 -23.01 -12.95 5.46
C THR A 91 -23.92 -13.47 6.58
N ARG A 92 -23.47 -14.44 7.39
CA ARG A 92 -24.29 -14.91 8.51
C ARG A 92 -24.41 -13.88 9.63
N TRP A 93 -23.34 -13.15 9.93
CA TRP A 93 -23.37 -12.08 10.94
C TRP A 93 -24.35 -10.97 10.57
N SER A 94 -24.33 -10.53 9.31
CA SER A 94 -25.26 -9.51 8.82
C SER A 94 -26.72 -10.00 8.87
N ALA A 95 -26.97 -11.28 8.56
CA ALA A 95 -28.30 -11.88 8.71
C ALA A 95 -28.80 -11.85 10.16
N LEU A 96 -27.98 -12.28 11.13
CA LEU A 96 -28.34 -12.26 12.56
C LEU A 96 -28.62 -10.84 13.07
N SER A 97 -27.88 -9.84 12.58
CA SER A 97 -28.10 -8.43 12.97
C SER A 97 -29.46 -7.88 12.50
N SER A 98 -30.00 -8.42 11.40
CA SER A 98 -31.30 -8.02 10.89
C SER A 98 -32.46 -8.66 11.65
N GLU A 99 -32.29 -9.91 12.08
CA GLU A 99 -33.28 -10.66 12.87
C GLU A 99 -33.45 -10.06 14.27
N ALA A 100 -32.39 -9.51 14.87
CA ALA A 100 -32.42 -8.91 16.21
C ALA A 100 -33.05 -7.50 16.26
N LYS A 101 -33.31 -6.86 15.11
CA LYS A 101 -33.86 -5.50 15.02
C LYS A 101 -35.38 -5.48 14.78
N ASN A 102 -35.97 -6.63 14.44
CA ASN A 102 -37.41 -6.85 14.29
C ASN A 102 -38.02 -7.40 15.58
#